data_AF-A0A9D4UKP2-F1
#
_entry.id   AF-A0A9D4UKP2-F1
#
_cell.length_a   1.000
_cell.length_b   1.000
_cell.length_c   1.000
_cell.angle_alpha   90.00
_cell.angle_beta   90.00
_cell.angle_gamma   90.00
#
_symmetry.space_group_name_H-M   'P 1'
#
loop_
_entity.id
_entity.type
_entity.pdbx_description
1 polymer ?
#
loop_
_entity_poly.entity_id
_entity_poly.type
_entity_poly.pdbx_seq_one_letter_code
_entity_poly.pdbx_strand_id
1 'polypeptide(L)'
;MLHFPQDPLKFLLLNQASKAMAVTRGLASSPTSFRKRSFLLAFFFLLATTLLIFTFSAFSLHNGSGLSVGSERETLNFTGQRGLVMRRLSALRSDPLKLKVDTLFKQANDQISLVNSYASYARKSKLEMMKEVRLFTEQAQGFMELLNRPQNKALLTATTINVGHLVAFETELKELVKSSKQHMMDAREYFDSQLRVQKLKDTIFSVNDQLTKAKKQGAFSSLIAAKSIPKSLHCLSTRLMEERITNPSKYIDVGDPPPELEDPDLYHYAIFSDNVLAASVVVNSAVANAREPEKHVFHVVTDKMNLWAMRVWFKLRPPNDATHIEVKAVEDYTFLNASYVPVLRQLESANLQRFYFENQMENATKDAPNMKFRNPKYLSMLNHLRFYLAEMYPKLHRILFLDDDVVVQKDLTALWEIDMDGKVNAAVETCFGSFHRYDNYMNFSHPLIKEKFDPKACAWAYGMNLFDLDAWRKEKCTEEYHYWQNNNENRLLWKLGTLPPGLITFYKTTKPMDKSWHVLGLGYNPNISQEKIKSAAVIHYNGNMKPWLDLAMKQYKEYWTKYVDYDMELIQSCNFGH
;
A
#
# COMPACT_ATOMS: atom_id res chain seq x y z
N MET A 1 -26.43 10.71 -58.48
CA MET A 1 -26.94 12.04 -58.05
C MET A 1 -26.94 12.03 -56.53
N LEU A 2 -25.88 12.56 -55.89
CA LEU A 2 -25.79 13.93 -55.34
C LEU A 2 -26.72 14.07 -54.11
N HIS A 3 -26.31 14.38 -52.88
CA HIS A 3 -25.20 15.17 -52.36
C HIS A 3 -24.93 14.87 -50.85
N PHE A 4 -23.66 14.86 -50.44
CA PHE A 4 -23.15 15.34 -49.13
C PHE A 4 -22.76 16.85 -49.29
N PRO A 5 -22.30 17.64 -48.27
CA PRO A 5 -22.04 17.40 -46.81
C PRO A 5 -22.56 18.56 -45.89
N GLN A 6 -22.25 18.57 -44.57
CA GLN A 6 -21.62 19.72 -43.87
C GLN A 6 -21.21 19.42 -42.41
N ASP A 7 -20.11 20.07 -42.01
CA ASP A 7 -19.15 19.81 -40.92
C ASP A 7 -19.57 20.03 -39.45
N PRO A 8 -18.91 19.35 -38.50
CA PRO A 8 -19.02 19.53 -37.06
C PRO A 8 -18.14 20.69 -36.52
N LEU A 9 -18.22 21.88 -37.13
CA LEU A 9 -17.49 23.09 -36.67
C LEU A 9 -18.36 24.08 -35.88
N LYS A 10 -19.56 23.68 -35.43
CA LYS A 10 -20.55 24.60 -34.81
C LYS A 10 -20.92 24.35 -33.35
N PHE A 11 -20.24 23.44 -32.64
CA PHE A 11 -20.49 23.23 -31.21
C PHE A 11 -19.37 23.73 -30.28
N LEU A 12 -18.32 24.34 -30.83
CA LEU A 12 -17.16 24.86 -30.08
C LEU A 12 -17.10 26.40 -29.99
N LEU A 13 -18.13 27.12 -30.41
CA LEU A 13 -18.14 28.60 -30.46
C LEU A 13 -19.28 29.27 -29.67
N LEU A 14 -19.96 28.56 -28.76
CA LEU A 14 -21.09 29.13 -27.98
C LEU A 14 -20.94 29.03 -26.45
N ASN A 15 -19.74 28.79 -25.92
CA ASN A 15 -19.53 28.75 -24.46
C ASN A 15 -18.34 29.57 -23.93
N GLN A 16 -17.85 30.56 -24.70
CA GLN A 16 -16.82 31.51 -24.24
C GLN A 16 -17.27 32.99 -24.16
N ALA A 17 -18.57 33.28 -24.27
CA ALA A 17 -19.07 34.65 -24.15
C ALA A 17 -20.16 34.77 -23.06
N SER A 18 -19.82 34.54 -21.78
CA SER A 18 -20.67 34.97 -20.65
C SER A 18 -19.99 35.04 -19.28
N LYS A 19 -18.68 35.31 -19.21
CA LYS A 19 -17.99 35.54 -17.93
C LYS A 19 -17.00 36.72 -18.00
N ALA A 20 -17.51 37.88 -18.36
CA ALA A 20 -16.80 39.15 -18.17
C ALA A 20 -17.81 40.31 -18.15
N MET A 21 -18.62 40.40 -17.09
CA MET A 21 -19.25 41.64 -16.60
C MET A 21 -20.22 41.26 -15.46
N ALA A 22 -19.71 41.18 -14.22
CA ALA A 22 -20.50 41.31 -12.99
C ALA A 22 -19.63 41.11 -11.74
N VAL A 23 -18.58 41.93 -11.51
CA VAL A 23 -18.05 42.12 -10.14
C VAL A 23 -17.49 43.54 -10.01
N THR A 24 -18.38 44.52 -9.91
CA THR A 24 -18.09 45.79 -9.23
C THR A 24 -19.38 46.34 -8.66
N ARG A 25 -19.64 46.07 -7.38
CA ARG A 25 -20.09 47.05 -6.38
C ARG A 25 -20.49 46.37 -5.07
N GLY A 26 -19.81 46.78 -3.99
CA GLY A 26 -20.38 46.88 -2.65
C GLY A 26 -20.33 45.64 -1.77
N LEU A 27 -19.38 45.62 -0.83
CA LEU A 27 -19.70 45.51 0.60
C LEU A 27 -18.44 45.85 1.42
N ALA A 28 -18.58 46.95 2.17
CA ALA A 28 -17.58 47.49 3.08
C ALA A 28 -17.32 46.56 4.27
N SER A 29 -16.07 46.47 4.74
CA SER A 29 -15.76 45.96 6.07
C SER A 29 -14.67 46.82 6.75
N SER A 30 -14.89 47.05 8.04
CA SER A 30 -14.29 48.09 8.91
C SER A 30 -12.79 47.90 9.24
N PRO A 31 -12.06 48.96 9.66
CA PRO A 31 -10.59 48.94 9.79
C PRO A 31 -10.03 48.28 11.06
N THR A 32 -10.85 47.72 11.95
CA THR A 32 -10.43 47.32 13.31
C THR A 32 -10.07 45.83 13.47
N SER A 33 -10.36 44.99 12.47
CA SER A 33 -10.11 43.53 12.52
C SER A 33 -8.69 43.11 12.11
N PHE A 34 -8.02 43.90 11.25
CA PHE A 34 -6.71 43.53 10.68
C PHE A 34 -5.55 43.67 11.70
N ARG A 35 -5.69 44.59 12.66
CA ARG A 35 -4.64 44.90 13.65
C ARG A 35 -4.49 43.82 14.73
N LYS A 36 -5.57 43.10 15.07
CA LYS A 36 -5.54 42.00 16.05
C LYS A 36 -4.96 40.69 15.49
N ARG A 37 -5.18 40.40 14.20
CA ARG A 37 -4.62 39.19 13.55
C ARG A 37 -3.11 39.28 13.30
N SER A 38 -2.58 40.47 12.99
CA SER A 38 -1.13 40.66 12.83
C SER A 38 -0.36 40.55 14.17
N PHE A 39 -0.97 40.96 15.29
CA PHE A 39 -0.33 40.85 16.61
C PHE A 39 -0.22 39.39 17.09
N LEU A 40 -1.23 38.56 16.83
CA LEU A 40 -1.22 37.14 17.17
C LEU A 40 -0.17 36.35 16.37
N LEU A 41 -0.03 36.63 15.07
CA LEU A 41 0.97 35.99 14.21
C LEU A 41 2.41 36.39 14.58
N ALA A 42 2.63 37.65 14.97
CA ALA A 42 3.94 38.12 15.43
C ALA A 42 4.35 37.49 16.78
N PHE A 43 3.39 37.27 17.68
CA PHE A 43 3.64 36.65 18.98
C PHE A 43 4.03 35.17 18.86
N PHE A 44 3.38 34.42 17.97
CA PHE A 44 3.76 33.02 17.69
C PHE A 44 5.14 32.90 17.02
N PHE A 45 5.52 33.87 16.18
CA PHE A 45 6.86 33.89 15.56
C PHE A 45 7.97 34.18 16.56
N LEU A 46 7.73 35.08 17.54
CA LEU A 46 8.69 35.39 18.62
C LEU A 46 8.84 34.24 19.63
N LEU A 47 7.77 33.48 19.89
CA LEU A 47 7.83 32.31 20.77
C LEU A 47 8.61 31.15 20.12
N ALA A 48 8.47 30.98 18.80
CA ALA A 48 9.18 29.93 18.05
C ALA A 48 10.68 30.20 17.91
N THR A 49 11.09 31.48 17.78
CA THR A 49 12.50 31.84 17.67
C THR A 49 13.23 31.79 19.02
N THR A 50 12.56 32.11 20.13
CA THR A 50 13.13 32.00 21.48
C THR A 50 13.31 30.55 21.94
N LEU A 51 12.42 29.64 21.54
CA LEU A 51 12.57 28.20 21.82
C LEU A 51 13.73 27.56 21.05
N LEU A 52 14.04 28.07 19.86
CA LEU A 52 15.14 27.58 19.01
C LEU A 52 16.53 28.05 19.49
N ILE A 53 16.60 29.19 20.18
CA ILE A 53 17.86 29.72 20.73
C ILE A 53 18.21 29.03 22.06
N PHE A 54 17.22 28.61 22.85
CA PHE A 54 17.44 27.86 24.10
C PHE A 54 17.91 26.41 23.87
N THR A 55 17.52 25.77 22.76
CA THR A 55 18.01 24.41 22.44
C THR A 55 19.44 24.41 21.89
N PHE A 56 19.88 25.51 21.29
CA PHE A 56 21.25 25.63 20.74
C PHE A 56 22.30 25.93 21.82
N SER A 57 21.92 26.64 22.88
CA SER A 57 22.81 26.99 24.00
C SER A 57 23.01 25.84 25.00
N ALA A 58 22.07 24.90 25.09
CA ALA A 58 22.18 23.74 25.99
C ALA A 58 23.12 22.63 25.47
N PHE A 59 23.50 22.63 24.18
CA PHE A 59 24.33 21.57 23.60
C PHE A 59 25.83 21.90 23.51
N SER A 60 26.22 23.13 23.85
CA SER A 60 27.64 23.58 23.76
C SER A 60 28.43 23.45 25.07
N LEU A 61 27.92 22.71 26.07
CA LEU A 61 28.61 22.50 27.35
C LEU A 61 28.72 21.02 27.77
N HIS A 62 29.03 20.11 26.84
CA HIS A 62 29.57 18.80 27.22
C HIS A 62 30.29 18.10 26.05
N ASN A 63 31.57 18.43 25.83
CA ASN A 63 32.70 17.49 25.91
C ASN A 63 33.94 18.13 25.31
N GLY A 64 34.99 18.18 26.14
CA GLY A 64 36.32 18.53 25.70
C GLY A 64 37.12 17.33 25.19
N SER A 65 38.21 17.68 24.50
CA SER A 65 39.46 16.94 24.29
C SER A 65 39.48 15.79 23.28
N GLY A 66 40.44 15.89 22.35
CA GLY A 66 40.93 14.77 21.54
C GLY A 66 41.41 15.16 20.14
N LEU A 67 42.52 15.91 20.04
CA LEU A 67 43.27 16.03 18.79
C LEU A 67 43.92 14.68 18.42
N SER A 68 43.86 14.31 17.13
CA SER A 68 44.94 13.57 16.46
C SER A 68 44.82 13.74 14.94
N VAL A 69 45.81 14.41 14.38
CA VAL A 69 46.09 14.56 12.95
C VAL A 69 46.79 13.30 12.44
N GLY A 70 46.49 12.83 11.22
CA GLY A 70 47.34 11.83 10.57
C GLY A 70 46.80 11.17 9.30
N SER A 71 47.24 11.71 8.16
CA SER A 71 47.54 11.06 6.87
C SER A 71 46.41 10.49 6.01
N GLU A 72 46.24 11.15 4.86
CA GLU A 72 45.74 10.58 3.61
C GLU A 72 46.48 9.29 3.23
N ARG A 73 45.73 8.30 2.74
CA ARG A 73 46.18 7.40 1.68
C ARG A 73 44.97 6.79 0.96
N GLU A 74 44.73 7.28 -0.25
CA GLU A 74 43.92 6.56 -1.24
C GLU A 74 44.62 5.23 -1.57
N THR A 75 43.90 4.13 -1.36
CA THR A 75 44.16 2.87 -2.07
C THR A 75 42.82 2.20 -2.35
N LEU A 76 42.33 2.40 -3.57
CA LEU A 76 41.36 1.54 -4.23
C LEU A 76 41.99 0.15 -4.39
N ASN A 77 41.51 -0.83 -3.61
CA ASN A 77 41.80 -2.24 -3.86
C ASN A 77 40.49 -3.03 -3.94
N PHE A 78 40.22 -3.48 -5.15
CA PHE A 78 39.09 -4.29 -5.57
C PHE A 78 39.43 -5.76 -5.32
N THR A 79 39.22 -6.27 -4.09
CA THR A 79 39.26 -7.72 -3.82
C THR A 79 38.35 -8.05 -2.64
N GLY A 80 37.35 -8.91 -2.86
CA GLY A 80 36.47 -9.33 -1.76
C GLY A 80 35.18 -10.06 -2.11
N GLN A 81 35.12 -10.82 -3.21
CA GLN A 81 33.95 -11.62 -3.61
C GLN A 81 33.72 -12.88 -2.74
N ARG A 82 34.27 -12.95 -1.53
CA ARG A 82 34.10 -14.07 -0.57
C ARG A 82 33.46 -13.69 0.77
N GLY A 83 33.06 -12.43 0.97
CA GLY A 83 32.41 -11.97 2.21
C GLY A 83 30.87 -11.99 2.23
N LEU A 84 30.23 -12.36 1.10
CA LEU A 84 28.79 -12.18 0.92
C LEU A 84 27.93 -13.35 1.47
N VAL A 85 28.56 -14.48 1.80
CA VAL A 85 27.86 -15.68 2.30
C VAL A 85 27.64 -15.61 3.83
N MET A 86 28.54 -14.95 4.57
CA MET A 86 28.45 -14.92 6.04
C MET A 86 27.55 -13.81 6.63
N ARG A 87 27.10 -12.83 5.82
CA ARG A 87 26.21 -11.76 6.31
C ARG A 87 24.72 -12.10 6.32
N ARG A 88 24.32 -13.27 5.80
CA ARG A 88 22.91 -13.70 5.79
C ARG A 88 22.48 -14.48 7.04
N LEU A 89 23.42 -15.04 7.80
CA LEU A 89 23.12 -15.94 8.92
C LEU A 89 22.78 -15.23 10.25
N SER A 90 23.09 -13.93 10.40
CA SER A 90 22.84 -13.21 11.67
C SER A 90 21.54 -12.38 11.70
N ALA A 91 20.74 -12.40 10.63
CA ALA A 91 19.53 -11.57 10.53
C ALA A 91 18.30 -12.17 11.23
N LEU A 92 18.35 -13.44 11.66
CA LEU A 92 17.27 -14.12 12.38
C LEU A 92 17.25 -13.84 13.90
N ARG A 93 18.15 -13.00 14.39
CA ARG A 93 18.08 -12.35 15.71
C ARG A 93 18.39 -10.87 15.53
N SER A 94 17.60 -10.14 14.75
CA SER A 94 17.76 -8.68 14.72
C SER A 94 17.25 -8.13 16.05
N ASP A 95 18.17 -7.88 16.99
CA ASP A 95 17.93 -7.10 18.19
C ASP A 95 17.06 -5.88 17.84
N PRO A 96 15.94 -5.61 18.54
CA PRO A 96 15.15 -4.40 18.31
C PRO A 96 15.99 -3.11 18.36
N LEU A 97 17.10 -3.10 19.11
CA LEU A 97 18.07 -2.02 19.10
C LEU A 97 18.82 -1.91 17.77
N LYS A 98 19.12 -3.03 17.10
CA LYS A 98 19.74 -3.05 15.77
C LYS A 98 18.82 -2.42 14.72
N LEU A 99 17.51 -2.70 14.78
CA LEU A 99 16.52 -2.06 13.89
C LEU A 99 16.45 -0.53 14.13
N LYS A 100 16.48 -0.12 15.40
CA LYS A 100 16.54 1.30 15.78
C LYS A 100 17.82 1.95 15.26
N VAL A 101 18.97 1.28 15.41
CA VAL A 101 20.26 1.73 14.88
C VAL A 101 20.21 1.87 13.36
N ASP A 102 19.73 0.86 12.63
CA ASP A 102 19.67 0.93 11.17
C ASP A 102 18.72 2.05 10.68
N THR A 103 17.64 2.30 11.42
CA THR A 103 16.74 3.44 11.17
C THR A 103 17.44 4.78 11.42
N LEU A 104 18.20 4.90 12.51
CA LEU A 104 19.00 6.09 12.82
C LEU A 104 20.09 6.33 11.78
N PHE A 105 20.78 5.28 11.33
CA PHE A 105 21.78 5.38 10.25
C PHE A 105 21.15 5.81 8.93
N LYS A 106 19.96 5.29 8.60
CA LYS A 106 19.21 5.75 7.44
C LYS A 106 18.83 7.23 7.57
N GLN A 107 18.29 7.65 8.71
CA GLN A 107 17.99 9.06 8.97
C GLN A 107 19.23 9.94 8.84
N ALA A 108 20.38 9.52 9.39
CA ALA A 108 21.64 10.24 9.27
C ALA A 108 22.09 10.37 7.81
N ASN A 109 22.02 9.28 7.02
CA ASN A 109 22.35 9.30 5.59
C ASN A 109 21.42 10.20 4.77
N ASP A 110 20.12 10.20 5.10
CA ASP A 110 19.14 11.09 4.48
C ASP A 110 19.46 12.56 4.81
N GLN A 111 19.84 12.86 6.06
CA GLN A 111 20.28 14.20 6.47
C GLN A 111 21.59 14.62 5.78
N ILE A 112 22.57 13.72 5.66
CA ILE A 112 23.83 13.99 4.94
C ILE A 112 23.53 14.35 3.47
N SER A 113 22.64 13.59 2.85
CA SER A 113 22.21 13.84 1.46
C SER A 113 21.52 15.20 1.32
N LEU A 114 20.68 15.57 2.29
CA LEU A 114 20.03 16.87 2.33
C LEU A 114 21.07 18.00 2.46
N VAL A 115 21.96 17.92 3.46
CA VAL A 115 23.01 18.92 3.70
C VAL A 115 23.90 19.09 2.46
N ASN A 116 24.33 18.00 1.84
CA ASN A 116 25.14 18.05 0.61
C ASN A 116 24.39 18.72 -0.56
N SER A 117 23.08 18.49 -0.67
CA SER A 117 22.25 19.15 -1.68
C SER A 117 22.17 20.66 -1.45
N TYR A 118 21.96 21.10 -0.20
CA TYR A 118 21.97 22.51 0.16
C TYR A 118 23.34 23.16 -0.08
N ALA A 119 24.43 22.48 0.29
CA ALA A 119 25.79 22.96 0.07
C ALA A 119 26.11 23.12 -1.43
N SER A 120 25.70 22.15 -2.26
CA SER A 120 25.83 22.21 -3.72
C SER A 120 25.05 23.40 -4.30
N TYR A 121 23.80 23.60 -3.87
CA TYR A 121 22.97 24.72 -4.28
C TYR A 121 23.60 26.07 -3.90
N ALA A 122 24.08 26.21 -2.66
CA ALA A 122 24.75 27.41 -2.18
C ALA A 122 26.03 27.72 -2.98
N ARG A 123 26.84 26.70 -3.28
CA ARG A 123 28.05 26.86 -4.14
C ARG A 123 27.68 27.32 -5.54
N LYS A 124 26.69 26.69 -6.17
CA LYS A 124 26.21 27.08 -7.50
C LYS A 124 25.71 28.53 -7.50
N SER A 125 24.86 28.89 -6.54
CA SER A 125 24.32 30.24 -6.41
C SER A 125 25.43 31.29 -6.22
N LYS A 126 26.44 31.01 -5.40
CA LYS A 126 27.60 31.89 -5.22
C LYS A 126 28.38 32.07 -6.53
N LEU A 127 28.65 30.98 -7.25
CA LEU A 127 29.38 31.03 -8.52
C LEU A 127 28.65 31.85 -9.58
N GLU A 128 27.34 31.66 -9.74
CA GLU A 128 26.57 32.46 -10.71
C GLU A 128 26.54 33.94 -10.33
N MET A 129 26.33 34.27 -9.06
CA MET A 129 26.35 35.67 -8.60
C MET A 129 27.71 36.35 -8.85
N MET A 130 28.82 35.62 -8.65
CA MET A 130 30.16 36.15 -8.94
C MET A 130 30.37 36.44 -10.43
N LYS A 131 29.84 35.60 -11.33
CA LYS A 131 29.92 35.86 -12.78
C LYS A 131 29.18 37.13 -13.16
N GLU A 132 27.97 37.32 -12.63
CA GLU A 132 27.17 38.53 -12.91
C GLU A 132 27.88 39.81 -12.45
N VAL A 133 28.45 39.82 -11.24
CA VAL A 133 29.21 40.97 -10.73
C VAL A 133 30.40 41.32 -11.64
N ARG A 134 31.11 40.30 -12.15
CA ARG A 134 32.21 40.50 -13.08
C ARG A 134 31.74 41.12 -14.39
N LEU A 135 30.66 40.60 -14.99
CA LEU A 135 30.10 41.13 -16.24
C LEU A 135 29.66 42.59 -16.10
N PHE A 136 29.00 42.95 -14.99
CA PHE A 136 28.64 44.35 -14.73
C PHE A 136 29.86 45.26 -14.55
N THR A 137 30.93 44.76 -13.93
CA THR A 137 32.18 45.51 -13.76
C THR A 137 32.85 45.77 -15.11
N GLU A 138 32.91 44.76 -15.98
CA GLU A 138 33.47 44.89 -17.34
C GLU A 138 32.66 45.89 -18.20
N GLN A 139 31.33 45.89 -18.10
CA GLN A 139 30.48 46.86 -18.78
C GLN A 139 30.72 48.29 -18.28
N ALA A 140 30.82 48.48 -16.96
CA ALA A 140 31.10 49.80 -16.37
C ALA A 140 32.49 50.33 -16.81
N GLN A 141 33.50 49.46 -16.86
CA GLN A 141 34.82 49.79 -17.37
C GLN A 141 34.77 50.16 -18.86
N GLY A 142 33.99 49.46 -19.69
CA GLY A 142 33.80 49.78 -21.10
C GLY A 142 33.22 51.19 -21.32
N PHE A 143 32.21 51.58 -20.53
CA PHE A 143 31.71 52.96 -20.55
C PHE A 143 32.77 53.97 -20.13
N MET A 144 33.50 53.69 -19.04
CA MET A 144 34.55 54.57 -18.56
C MET A 144 35.66 54.73 -19.60
N GLU A 145 36.08 53.67 -20.27
CA GLU A 145 37.10 53.71 -21.30
C GLU A 145 36.62 54.53 -22.50
N LEU A 146 35.42 54.25 -23.02
CA LEU A 146 34.85 54.99 -24.16
C LEU A 146 34.75 56.49 -23.86
N LEU A 147 34.24 56.87 -22.69
CA LEU A 147 34.11 58.28 -22.27
C LEU A 147 35.48 58.94 -22.02
N ASN A 148 36.48 58.18 -21.58
CA ASN A 148 37.78 58.73 -21.25
C ASN A 148 38.76 58.84 -22.43
N ARG A 149 38.46 58.23 -23.59
CA ARG A 149 39.29 58.36 -24.80
C ARG A 149 39.51 59.84 -25.16
N PRO A 150 40.75 60.29 -25.39
CA PRO A 150 41.06 61.71 -25.64
C PRO A 150 40.21 62.33 -26.77
N GLN A 151 40.01 61.57 -27.86
CA GLN A 151 39.18 61.97 -29.01
C GLN A 151 37.70 62.19 -28.66
N ASN A 152 37.17 61.41 -27.70
CA ASN A 152 35.77 61.50 -27.26
C ASN A 152 35.61 62.60 -26.20
N LYS A 153 36.59 62.79 -25.30
CA LYS A 153 36.61 63.93 -24.36
C LYS A 153 36.67 65.27 -25.10
N ALA A 154 37.45 65.34 -26.18
CA ALA A 154 37.58 66.54 -26.99
C ALA A 154 36.24 67.01 -27.58
N LEU A 155 35.26 66.11 -27.78
CA LEU A 155 33.91 66.47 -28.22
C LEU A 155 33.18 67.40 -27.23
N LEU A 156 33.54 67.37 -25.93
CA LEU A 156 32.92 68.21 -24.90
C LEU A 156 33.41 69.66 -24.91
N THR A 157 34.63 69.89 -25.41
CA THR A 157 35.32 71.19 -25.37
C THR A 157 35.57 71.79 -26.75
N ALA A 158 35.21 71.08 -27.83
CA ALA A 158 35.43 71.52 -29.21
C ALA A 158 34.43 72.60 -29.65
N THR A 159 34.92 73.66 -30.28
CA THR A 159 34.11 74.71 -30.92
C THR A 159 33.49 74.28 -32.25
N THR A 160 34.12 73.32 -32.95
CA THR A 160 33.60 72.70 -34.19
C THR A 160 33.77 71.18 -34.11
N ILE A 161 32.67 70.44 -34.29
CA ILE A 161 32.64 68.98 -34.14
C ILE A 161 32.82 68.29 -35.50
N ASN A 162 33.72 67.31 -35.58
CA ASN A 162 33.83 66.43 -36.75
C ASN A 162 32.67 65.42 -36.76
N VAL A 163 31.82 65.50 -37.79
CA VAL A 163 30.63 64.64 -37.93
C VAL A 163 30.98 63.15 -37.95
N GLY A 164 32.08 62.75 -38.61
CA GLY A 164 32.51 61.35 -38.66
C GLY A 164 32.93 60.80 -37.30
N HIS A 165 33.64 61.59 -36.49
CA HIS A 165 34.00 61.21 -35.12
C HIS A 165 32.79 61.13 -34.19
N LEU A 166 31.82 62.04 -34.35
CA LEU A 166 30.58 62.01 -33.60
C LEU A 166 29.76 60.75 -33.91
N VAL A 167 29.64 60.39 -35.19
CA VAL A 167 28.92 59.17 -35.63
C VAL A 167 29.61 57.90 -35.12
N ALA A 168 30.94 57.84 -35.12
CA ALA A 168 31.68 56.70 -34.57
C ALA A 168 31.46 56.55 -33.05
N PHE A 169 31.58 57.65 -32.30
CA PHE A 169 31.30 57.67 -30.86
C PHE A 169 29.85 57.26 -30.56
N GLU A 170 28.88 57.80 -31.31
CA GLU A 170 27.46 57.47 -31.16
C GLU A 170 27.20 55.98 -31.42
N THR A 171 27.86 55.39 -32.42
CA THR A 171 27.70 53.97 -32.75
C THR A 171 28.26 53.06 -31.65
N GLU A 172 29.48 53.34 -31.17
CA GLU A 172 30.10 52.56 -30.07
C GLU A 172 29.29 52.69 -28.77
N LEU A 173 28.80 53.91 -28.46
CA LEU A 173 27.96 54.13 -27.29
C LEU A 173 26.63 53.37 -27.40
N LYS A 174 25.99 53.38 -28.57
CA LYS A 174 24.74 52.65 -28.80
C LYS A 174 24.92 51.14 -28.63
N GLU A 175 26.01 50.57 -29.13
CA GLU A 175 26.30 49.13 -28.96
C GLU A 175 26.60 48.78 -27.50
N LEU A 176 27.37 49.59 -26.76
CA LEU A 176 27.58 49.38 -25.32
C LEU A 176 26.28 49.47 -24.53
N VAL A 177 25.45 50.48 -24.80
CA VAL A 177 24.12 50.62 -24.16
C VAL A 177 23.23 49.43 -24.46
N LYS A 178 23.25 48.93 -25.70
CA LYS A 178 22.48 47.75 -26.11
C LYS A 178 22.97 46.48 -25.40
N SER A 179 24.29 46.24 -25.36
CA SER A 179 24.88 45.10 -24.65
C SER A 179 24.58 45.14 -23.15
N SER A 180 24.72 46.31 -22.52
CA SER A 180 24.38 46.50 -21.11
C SER A 180 22.90 46.23 -20.82
N LYS A 181 21.98 46.71 -21.66
CA LYS A 181 20.55 46.42 -21.52
C LYS A 181 20.27 44.92 -21.61
N GLN A 182 20.93 44.22 -22.54
CA GLN A 182 20.78 42.77 -22.68
C GLN A 182 21.26 42.04 -21.42
N HIS A 183 22.45 42.36 -20.91
CA HIS A 183 22.95 41.74 -19.68
C HIS A 183 22.06 42.02 -18.47
N MET A 184 21.52 43.25 -18.33
CA MET A 184 20.55 43.57 -17.28
C MET A 184 19.26 42.73 -17.39
N MET A 185 18.82 42.42 -18.62
CA MET A 185 17.66 41.55 -18.85
C MET A 185 17.96 40.09 -18.50
N ASP A 186 19.13 39.57 -18.89
CA ASP A 186 19.53 38.19 -18.62
C ASP A 186 19.75 37.97 -17.11
N ALA A 187 20.35 38.95 -16.43
CA ALA A 187 20.60 38.89 -15.00
C ALA A 187 19.35 39.14 -14.14
N ARG A 188 18.21 39.48 -14.75
CA ARG A 188 16.96 39.85 -14.06
C ARG A 188 16.52 38.79 -13.05
N GLU A 189 16.73 37.52 -13.34
CA GLU A 189 16.43 36.40 -12.44
C GLU A 189 17.19 36.47 -11.10
N TYR A 190 18.35 37.12 -11.06
CA TYR A 190 19.16 37.23 -9.86
C TYR A 190 18.77 38.43 -8.97
N PHE A 191 17.92 39.34 -9.45
CA PHE A 191 17.54 40.53 -8.68
C PHE A 191 16.03 40.67 -8.50
N ASP A 192 15.24 40.08 -9.40
CA ASP A 192 13.78 40.09 -9.33
C ASP A 192 13.27 39.03 -8.34
N SER A 193 12.93 39.48 -7.12
CA SER A 193 12.40 38.60 -6.08
C SER A 193 11.09 37.93 -6.46
N GLN A 194 10.25 38.57 -7.30
CA GLN A 194 8.99 37.97 -7.74
C GLN A 194 9.24 36.83 -8.71
N LEU A 195 10.17 37.01 -9.65
CA LEU A 195 10.57 35.95 -10.58
C LEU A 195 11.19 34.75 -9.84
N ARG A 196 12.02 35.01 -8.82
CA ARG A 196 12.58 33.95 -7.97
C ARG A 196 11.51 33.17 -7.21
N VAL A 197 10.55 33.88 -6.61
CA VAL A 197 9.42 33.24 -5.92
C VAL A 197 8.59 32.42 -6.90
N GLN A 198 8.34 32.91 -8.11
CA GLN A 198 7.62 32.17 -9.13
C GLN A 198 8.36 30.90 -9.56
N LYS A 199 9.66 30.99 -9.87
CA LYS A 199 10.48 29.82 -10.24
C LYS A 199 10.56 28.78 -9.12
N LEU A 200 10.65 29.23 -7.86
CA LEU A 200 10.61 28.33 -6.71
C LEU A 200 9.26 27.60 -6.62
N LYS A 201 8.15 28.34 -6.79
CA LYS A 201 6.81 27.72 -6.85
C LYS A 201 6.72 26.68 -7.96
N ASP A 202 7.16 27.03 -9.18
CA ASP A 202 7.13 26.12 -10.33
C ASP A 202 7.97 24.87 -10.07
N THR A 203 9.12 25.02 -9.42
CA THR A 203 9.98 23.89 -9.01
C THR A 203 9.29 23.02 -7.96
N ILE A 204 8.66 23.61 -6.94
CA ILE A 204 7.90 22.87 -5.91
C ILE A 204 6.77 22.08 -6.57
N PHE A 205 6.01 22.70 -7.48
CA PHE A 205 4.95 22.01 -8.21
C PHE A 205 5.48 20.86 -9.07
N SER A 206 6.59 21.08 -9.77
CA SER A 206 7.25 20.05 -10.60
C SER A 206 7.74 18.86 -9.77
N VAL A 207 8.44 19.12 -8.66
CA VAL A 207 8.93 18.07 -7.75
C VAL A 207 7.76 17.34 -7.08
N ASN A 208 6.70 18.05 -6.69
CA ASN A 208 5.50 17.43 -6.13
C ASN A 208 4.77 16.53 -7.14
N ASP A 209 4.72 16.92 -8.41
CA ASP A 209 4.19 16.08 -9.49
C ASP A 209 5.04 14.81 -9.68
N GLN A 210 6.38 14.95 -9.72
CA GLN A 210 7.28 13.79 -9.77
C GLN A 210 7.11 12.85 -8.57
N LEU A 211 7.02 13.41 -7.36
CA LEU A 211 6.77 12.63 -6.14
C LEU A 211 5.43 11.89 -6.22
N THR A 212 4.39 12.56 -6.74
CA THR A 212 3.07 11.95 -6.92
C THR A 212 3.12 10.80 -7.92
N LYS A 213 3.82 10.97 -9.04
CA LYS A 213 4.05 9.92 -10.05
C LYS A 213 4.82 8.74 -9.45
N ALA A 214 5.92 9.00 -8.74
CA ALA A 214 6.72 7.97 -8.08
C ALA A 214 5.91 7.21 -7.01
N LYS A 215 5.09 7.90 -6.21
CA LYS A 215 4.18 7.27 -5.24
C LYS A 215 3.16 6.36 -5.91
N LYS A 216 2.54 6.80 -7.02
CA LYS A 216 1.60 5.99 -7.79
C LYS A 216 2.27 4.75 -8.37
N GLN A 217 3.46 4.90 -8.95
CA GLN A 217 4.23 3.77 -9.50
C GLN A 217 4.66 2.79 -8.40
N GLY A 218 5.13 3.28 -7.26
CA GLY A 218 5.49 2.45 -6.11
C GLY A 218 4.29 1.66 -5.57
N ALA A 219 3.12 2.29 -5.44
CA ALA A 219 1.88 1.62 -5.04
C ALA A 219 1.44 0.54 -6.05
N PHE A 220 1.57 0.83 -7.34
CA PHE A 220 1.30 -0.11 -8.43
C PHE A 220 2.23 -1.33 -8.38
N SER A 221 3.54 -1.13 -8.28
CA SER A 221 4.53 -2.19 -8.17
C SER A 221 4.33 -3.04 -6.92
N SER A 222 4.01 -2.41 -5.78
CA SER A 222 3.69 -3.12 -4.55
C SER A 222 2.44 -3.99 -4.70
N LEU A 223 1.41 -3.52 -5.40
CA LEU A 223 0.20 -4.30 -5.66
C LEU A 223 0.47 -5.52 -6.55
N ILE A 224 1.33 -5.39 -7.56
CA ILE A 224 1.74 -6.53 -8.41
C ILE A 224 2.48 -7.56 -7.55
N ALA A 225 3.52 -7.13 -6.82
CA ALA A 225 4.30 -8.03 -5.98
C ALA A 225 3.46 -8.71 -4.87
N ALA A 226 2.42 -8.04 -4.36
CA ALA A 226 1.50 -8.63 -3.40
C ALA A 226 0.55 -9.69 -3.98
N LYS A 227 0.31 -9.66 -5.30
CA LYS A 227 -0.64 -10.54 -6.00
C LYS A 227 0.04 -11.65 -6.80
N SER A 228 1.30 -11.47 -7.17
CA SER A 228 2.09 -12.49 -7.88
C SER A 228 2.41 -13.67 -6.97
N ILE A 229 2.42 -14.87 -7.54
CA ILE A 229 2.90 -16.07 -6.86
C ILE A 229 4.44 -16.02 -6.83
N PRO A 230 5.09 -16.04 -5.65
CA PRO A 230 6.53 -16.12 -5.53
C PRO A 230 7.09 -17.36 -6.24
N LYS A 231 8.29 -17.24 -6.83
CA LYS A 231 8.97 -18.35 -7.51
C LYS A 231 9.15 -19.56 -6.59
N SER A 232 9.42 -19.32 -5.31
CA SER A 232 9.60 -20.36 -4.29
C SER A 232 8.31 -21.15 -4.04
N LEU A 233 7.16 -20.48 -3.91
CA LEU A 233 5.86 -21.14 -3.78
C LEU A 233 5.47 -21.90 -5.05
N HIS A 234 5.71 -21.31 -6.22
CA HIS A 234 5.46 -21.99 -7.50
C HIS A 234 6.32 -23.26 -7.63
N CYS A 235 7.62 -23.17 -7.33
CA CYS A 235 8.52 -24.31 -7.30
C CYS A 235 7.99 -25.41 -6.38
N LEU A 236 7.56 -25.06 -5.16
CA LEU A 236 7.06 -26.04 -4.20
C LEU A 236 5.83 -26.80 -4.75
N SER A 237 4.83 -26.07 -5.25
CA SER A 237 3.63 -26.70 -5.82
C SER A 237 3.98 -27.62 -7.00
N THR A 238 4.91 -27.21 -7.87
CA THR A 238 5.37 -28.05 -8.98
C THR A 238 6.10 -29.31 -8.51
N ARG A 239 6.97 -29.20 -7.50
CA ARG A 239 7.70 -30.35 -6.93
C ARG A 239 6.79 -31.34 -6.23
N LEU A 240 5.77 -30.87 -5.51
CA LEU A 240 4.77 -31.75 -4.89
C LEU A 240 3.95 -32.49 -5.94
N MET A 241 3.64 -31.83 -7.06
CA MET A 241 2.97 -32.49 -8.18
C MET A 241 3.87 -33.51 -8.88
N GLU A 242 5.17 -33.21 -9.05
CA GLU A 242 6.19 -34.15 -9.55
C GLU A 242 6.26 -35.40 -8.66
N GLU A 243 6.31 -35.23 -7.34
CA GLU A 243 6.31 -36.33 -6.36
C GLU A 243 5.06 -37.22 -6.50
N ARG A 244 3.88 -36.64 -6.70
CA ARG A 244 2.66 -37.41 -6.97
C ARG A 244 2.75 -38.22 -8.27
N ILE A 245 3.31 -37.63 -9.33
CA ILE A 245 3.40 -38.28 -10.64
C ILE A 245 4.39 -39.45 -10.58
N THR A 246 5.50 -39.29 -9.86
CA THR A 246 6.52 -40.33 -9.68
C THR A 246 6.04 -41.44 -8.74
N ASN A 247 5.25 -41.11 -7.70
CA ASN A 247 4.79 -42.05 -6.68
C ASN A 247 3.24 -42.12 -6.56
N PRO A 248 2.49 -42.44 -7.63
CA PRO A 248 1.04 -42.30 -7.65
C PRO A 248 0.33 -43.18 -6.62
N SER A 249 0.82 -44.40 -6.37
CA SER A 249 0.21 -45.34 -5.41
C SER A 249 0.27 -44.87 -3.96
N LYS A 250 1.23 -43.99 -3.59
CA LYS A 250 1.33 -43.45 -2.22
C LYS A 250 0.19 -42.49 -1.87
N TYR A 251 -0.37 -41.81 -2.88
CA TYR A 251 -1.31 -40.70 -2.69
C TYR A 251 -2.75 -41.04 -3.13
N ILE A 252 -3.02 -42.30 -3.43
CA ILE A 252 -4.38 -42.80 -3.61
C ILE A 252 -4.92 -43.14 -2.21
N ASP A 253 -6.06 -42.57 -1.87
CA ASP A 253 -6.78 -42.93 -0.66
C ASP A 253 -7.65 -44.14 -0.95
N VAL A 254 -7.54 -45.19 -0.14
CA VAL A 254 -8.23 -46.46 -0.33
C VAL A 254 -9.21 -46.63 0.83
N GLY A 255 -10.49 -46.82 0.50
CA GLY A 255 -11.57 -47.01 1.46
C GLY A 255 -12.51 -45.82 1.55
N ASP A 256 -13.49 -45.95 2.45
CA ASP A 256 -14.44 -44.89 2.75
C ASP A 256 -13.77 -43.78 3.59
N PRO A 257 -14.24 -42.52 3.48
CA PRO A 257 -13.75 -41.44 4.33
C PRO A 257 -13.90 -41.79 5.82
N PRO A 258 -12.93 -41.43 6.68
CA PRO A 258 -13.03 -41.65 8.12
C PRO A 258 -14.30 -41.01 8.71
N PRO A 259 -15.02 -41.70 9.61
CA PRO A 259 -16.25 -41.17 10.21
C PRO A 259 -16.05 -39.87 11.00
N GLU A 260 -14.84 -39.66 11.54
CA GLU A 260 -14.45 -38.46 12.29
C GLU A 260 -14.54 -37.18 11.44
N LEU A 261 -14.48 -37.30 10.11
CA LEU A 261 -14.63 -36.14 9.22
C LEU A 261 -16.04 -35.53 9.27
N GLU A 262 -17.04 -36.26 9.76
CA GLU A 262 -18.43 -35.79 9.84
C GLU A 262 -19.02 -35.89 11.26
N ASP A 263 -18.20 -36.20 12.27
CA ASP A 263 -18.64 -36.37 13.64
C ASP A 263 -18.88 -35.01 14.32
N PRO A 264 -20.13 -34.61 14.59
CA PRO A 264 -20.44 -33.30 15.13
C PRO A 264 -19.90 -33.04 16.55
N ASP A 265 -19.42 -34.08 17.25
CA ASP A 265 -18.83 -33.96 18.59
C ASP A 265 -17.35 -33.51 18.56
N LEU A 266 -16.73 -33.42 17.37
CA LEU A 266 -15.35 -32.97 17.17
C LEU A 266 -15.24 -31.48 16.84
N TYR A 267 -14.01 -30.95 16.88
CA TYR A 267 -13.72 -29.54 16.57
C TYR A 267 -13.38 -29.37 15.10
N HIS A 268 -14.35 -28.93 14.30
CA HIS A 268 -14.20 -28.76 12.85
C HIS A 268 -13.71 -27.36 12.45
N TYR A 269 -12.71 -27.33 11.57
CA TYR A 269 -12.11 -26.13 11.02
C TYR A 269 -12.26 -26.10 9.50
N ALA A 270 -12.72 -24.99 8.93
CA ALA A 270 -12.75 -24.77 7.49
C ALA A 270 -11.62 -23.82 7.07
N ILE A 271 -10.77 -24.26 6.15
CA ILE A 271 -9.62 -23.49 5.62
C ILE A 271 -9.69 -23.51 4.10
N PHE A 272 -9.75 -22.33 3.48
CA PHE A 272 -9.80 -22.22 2.01
C PHE A 272 -8.54 -21.54 1.49
N SER A 273 -7.75 -22.25 0.69
CA SER A 273 -6.46 -21.73 0.23
C SER A 273 -6.03 -22.30 -1.11
N ASP A 274 -5.33 -21.46 -1.89
CA ASP A 274 -4.58 -21.82 -3.10
C ASP A 274 -3.07 -21.94 -2.81
N ASN A 275 -2.67 -21.90 -1.53
CA ASN A 275 -1.28 -21.82 -1.10
C ASN A 275 -0.97 -22.90 -0.05
N VAL A 276 -0.20 -23.90 -0.47
CA VAL A 276 0.18 -25.05 0.36
C VAL A 276 0.83 -24.65 1.68
N LEU A 277 1.78 -23.71 1.66
CA LEU A 277 2.45 -23.29 2.90
C LEU A 277 1.55 -22.47 3.81
N ALA A 278 0.68 -21.64 3.23
CA ALA A 278 -0.26 -20.85 4.02
C ALA A 278 -1.23 -21.77 4.78
N ALA A 279 -1.88 -22.71 4.07
CA ALA A 279 -2.74 -23.72 4.68
C ALA A 279 -2.00 -24.56 5.73
N SER A 280 -0.78 -25.02 5.40
CA SER A 280 0.04 -25.80 6.35
C SER A 280 0.34 -25.02 7.62
N VAL A 281 0.67 -23.72 7.55
CA VAL A 281 0.96 -22.94 8.74
C VAL A 281 -0.29 -22.76 9.61
N VAL A 282 -1.47 -22.57 9.02
CA VAL A 282 -2.72 -22.50 9.79
C VAL A 282 -2.94 -23.81 10.55
N VAL A 283 -2.87 -24.95 9.86
CA VAL A 283 -3.06 -26.27 10.49
C VAL A 283 -1.98 -26.55 11.53
N ASN A 284 -0.70 -26.39 11.19
CA ASN A 284 0.42 -26.65 12.12
C ASN A 284 0.34 -25.76 13.36
N SER A 285 0.00 -24.49 13.19
CA SER A 285 -0.14 -23.57 14.31
C SER A 285 -1.34 -23.90 15.19
N ALA A 286 -2.46 -24.36 14.62
CA ALA A 286 -3.61 -24.79 15.39
C ALA A 286 -3.30 -26.05 16.19
N VAL A 287 -2.74 -27.08 15.53
CA VAL A 287 -2.38 -28.36 16.14
C VAL A 287 -1.31 -28.19 17.23
N ALA A 288 -0.26 -27.41 16.97
CA ALA A 288 0.84 -27.22 17.93
C ALA A 288 0.41 -26.51 19.22
N ASN A 289 -0.72 -25.79 19.19
CA ASN A 289 -1.26 -25.10 20.36
C ASN A 289 -2.53 -25.77 20.93
N ALA A 290 -2.99 -26.86 20.32
CA ALA A 290 -4.14 -27.63 20.78
C ALA A 290 -3.80 -28.48 22.00
N ARG A 291 -4.74 -28.59 22.94
CA ARG A 291 -4.59 -29.46 24.12
C ARG A 291 -4.84 -30.93 23.80
N GLU A 292 -5.81 -31.21 22.93
CA GLU A 292 -6.27 -32.55 22.54
C GLU A 292 -6.28 -32.65 21.00
N PRO A 293 -5.12 -32.69 20.32
CA PRO A 293 -5.03 -32.59 18.86
C PRO A 293 -5.86 -33.63 18.09
N GLU A 294 -6.09 -34.80 18.68
CA GLU A 294 -6.93 -35.89 18.13
C GLU A 294 -8.40 -35.49 17.95
N LYS A 295 -8.88 -34.47 18.67
CA LYS A 295 -10.26 -33.98 18.53
C LYS A 295 -10.44 -32.95 17.42
N HIS A 296 -9.36 -32.57 16.72
CA HIS A 296 -9.39 -31.50 15.72
C HIS A 296 -9.49 -32.08 14.31
N VAL A 297 -10.45 -31.54 13.55
CA VAL A 297 -10.74 -31.95 12.16
C VAL A 297 -10.58 -30.74 11.25
N PHE A 298 -9.64 -30.80 10.30
CA PHE A 298 -9.35 -29.71 9.37
C PHE A 298 -9.86 -30.04 7.97
N HIS A 299 -10.83 -29.28 7.49
CA HIS A 299 -11.29 -29.32 6.11
C HIS A 299 -10.59 -28.24 5.29
N VAL A 300 -9.61 -28.66 4.50
CA VAL A 300 -8.87 -27.80 3.59
C VAL A 300 -9.51 -27.89 2.21
N VAL A 301 -10.04 -26.77 1.71
CA VAL A 301 -10.59 -26.70 0.34
C VAL A 301 -9.69 -25.82 -0.52
N THR A 302 -9.35 -26.34 -1.69
CA THR A 302 -8.44 -25.71 -2.65
C THR A 302 -9.02 -25.77 -4.07
N ASP A 303 -8.43 -25.01 -5.00
CA ASP A 303 -8.73 -25.19 -6.41
C ASP A 303 -8.15 -26.52 -6.95
N LYS A 304 -8.69 -26.97 -8.09
CA LYS A 304 -8.25 -28.19 -8.78
C LYS A 304 -6.76 -28.22 -9.11
N MET A 305 -6.16 -27.06 -9.38
CA MET A 305 -4.74 -26.96 -9.78
C MET A 305 -3.80 -27.26 -8.60
N ASN A 306 -4.20 -26.89 -7.39
CA ASN A 306 -3.42 -27.07 -6.17
C ASN A 306 -3.83 -28.30 -5.35
N LEU A 307 -4.95 -28.97 -5.69
CA LEU A 307 -5.47 -30.16 -4.99
C LEU A 307 -4.39 -31.20 -4.69
N TRP A 308 -3.67 -31.64 -5.71
CA TRP A 308 -2.69 -32.72 -5.56
C TRP A 308 -1.45 -32.26 -4.79
N ALA A 309 -0.99 -31.03 -4.99
CA ALA A 309 0.10 -30.48 -4.21
C ALA A 309 -0.26 -30.43 -2.71
N MET A 310 -1.48 -30.00 -2.40
CA MET A 310 -2.01 -29.92 -1.04
C MET A 310 -2.16 -31.31 -0.39
N ARG A 311 -2.72 -32.29 -1.11
CA ARG A 311 -2.84 -33.69 -0.63
C ARG A 311 -1.48 -34.34 -0.37
N VAL A 312 -0.55 -34.19 -1.30
CA VAL A 312 0.82 -34.70 -1.14
C VAL A 312 1.48 -34.10 0.08
N TRP A 313 1.35 -32.78 0.26
CA TRP A 313 1.92 -32.08 1.40
C TRP A 313 1.42 -32.65 2.73
N PHE A 314 0.11 -32.69 2.94
CA PHE A 314 -0.47 -33.18 4.21
C PHE A 314 -0.25 -34.67 4.44
N LYS A 315 -0.07 -35.47 3.38
CA LYS A 315 0.29 -36.90 3.51
C LYS A 315 1.77 -37.12 3.83
N LEU A 316 2.66 -36.28 3.30
CA LEU A 316 4.10 -36.35 3.60
C LEU A 316 4.47 -35.73 4.95
N ARG A 317 3.74 -34.69 5.36
CA ARG A 317 3.98 -33.92 6.59
C ARG A 317 2.68 -33.74 7.38
N PRO A 318 2.09 -34.84 7.88
CA PRO A 318 1.01 -34.69 8.85
C PRO A 318 1.55 -33.93 10.09
N PRO A 319 0.79 -32.98 10.65
CA PRO A 319 1.21 -32.25 11.85
C PRO A 319 1.46 -33.18 13.05
N ASN A 320 0.65 -34.22 13.17
CA ASN A 320 0.82 -35.39 14.04
C ASN A 320 -0.04 -36.56 13.49
N ASP A 321 0.12 -37.76 14.06
CA ASP A 321 -0.59 -38.97 13.60
C ASP A 321 -2.07 -39.03 14.02
N ALA A 322 -2.53 -38.13 14.89
CA ALA A 322 -3.87 -38.19 15.50
C ALA A 322 -4.87 -37.18 14.92
N THR A 323 -4.39 -36.12 14.26
CA THR A 323 -5.24 -35.04 13.73
C THR A 323 -5.88 -35.46 12.42
N HIS A 324 -7.17 -35.18 12.25
CA HIS A 324 -7.90 -35.49 11.03
C HIS A 324 -7.80 -34.33 10.03
N ILE A 325 -7.35 -34.62 8.81
CA ILE A 325 -7.22 -33.60 7.74
C ILE A 325 -7.87 -34.13 6.47
N GLU A 326 -8.81 -33.37 5.94
CA GLU A 326 -9.44 -33.61 4.65
C GLU A 326 -9.01 -32.52 3.65
N VAL A 327 -8.63 -32.94 2.44
CA VAL A 327 -8.33 -32.00 1.34
C VAL A 327 -9.25 -32.25 0.16
N LYS A 328 -10.14 -31.29 -0.10
CA LYS A 328 -11.13 -31.32 -1.20
C LYS A 328 -10.89 -30.22 -2.21
N ALA A 329 -11.30 -30.47 -3.44
CA ALA A 329 -11.37 -29.44 -4.47
C ALA A 329 -12.72 -28.71 -4.40
N VAL A 330 -12.77 -27.46 -4.88
CA VAL A 330 -14.04 -26.72 -5.04
C VAL A 330 -15.04 -27.53 -5.86
N GLU A 331 -14.56 -28.21 -6.90
CA GLU A 331 -15.34 -29.00 -7.85
C GLU A 331 -15.95 -30.28 -7.24
N ASP A 332 -15.47 -30.73 -6.07
CA ASP A 332 -16.04 -31.89 -5.38
C ASP A 332 -17.44 -31.57 -4.81
N TYR A 333 -17.77 -30.28 -4.63
CA TYR A 333 -19.07 -29.82 -4.17
C TYR A 333 -20.01 -29.56 -5.36
N THR A 334 -20.77 -30.57 -5.76
CA THR A 334 -21.61 -30.56 -6.98
C THR A 334 -22.69 -29.46 -7.01
N PHE A 335 -23.11 -28.96 -5.85
CA PHE A 335 -24.05 -27.83 -5.76
C PHE A 335 -23.42 -26.49 -6.16
N LEU A 336 -22.08 -26.37 -6.18
CA LEU A 336 -21.36 -25.16 -6.60
C LEU A 336 -21.32 -25.04 -8.13
N ASN A 337 -22.46 -24.77 -8.73
CA ASN A 337 -22.60 -24.53 -10.17
C ASN A 337 -23.30 -23.20 -10.44
N ALA A 338 -23.20 -22.69 -11.67
CA ALA A 338 -23.76 -21.40 -12.07
C ALA A 338 -25.29 -21.31 -11.97
N SER A 339 -25.99 -22.45 -11.93
CA SER A 339 -27.45 -22.47 -11.73
C SER A 339 -27.84 -22.10 -10.30
N TYR A 340 -27.00 -22.46 -9.31
CA TYR A 340 -27.26 -22.21 -7.90
C TYR A 340 -26.47 -21.03 -7.34
N VAL A 341 -25.22 -20.83 -7.75
CA VAL A 341 -24.30 -19.84 -7.18
C VAL A 341 -24.28 -18.54 -8.01
N PRO A 342 -24.79 -17.41 -7.49
CA PRO A 342 -24.85 -16.16 -8.24
C PRO A 342 -23.48 -15.66 -8.74
N VAL A 343 -22.43 -15.85 -7.95
CA VAL A 343 -21.08 -15.38 -8.30
C VAL A 343 -20.53 -16.15 -9.50
N LEU A 344 -20.76 -17.47 -9.56
CA LEU A 344 -20.37 -18.29 -10.72
C LEU A 344 -21.15 -17.87 -11.96
N ARG A 345 -22.46 -17.64 -11.83
CA ARG A 345 -23.29 -17.13 -12.93
C ARG A 345 -22.80 -15.78 -13.45
N GLN A 346 -22.43 -14.87 -12.56
CA GLN A 346 -21.86 -13.56 -12.92
C GLN A 346 -20.50 -13.70 -13.61
N LEU A 347 -19.67 -14.64 -13.16
CA LEU A 347 -18.35 -14.94 -13.72
C LEU A 347 -18.40 -15.48 -15.15
N GLU A 348 -19.41 -16.30 -15.44
CA GLU A 348 -19.66 -16.82 -16.79
C GLU A 348 -20.20 -15.76 -17.76
N SER A 349 -20.71 -14.63 -17.24
CA SER A 349 -21.25 -13.56 -18.08
C SER A 349 -20.14 -12.80 -18.83
N ALA A 350 -20.32 -12.64 -20.15
CA ALA A 350 -19.37 -11.98 -21.05
C ALA A 350 -19.06 -10.51 -20.64
N ASN A 351 -20.01 -9.83 -19.98
CA ASN A 351 -19.84 -8.46 -19.50
C ASN A 351 -18.84 -8.37 -18.33
N LEU A 352 -18.83 -9.37 -17.44
CA LEU A 352 -17.87 -9.42 -16.34
C LEU A 352 -16.47 -9.78 -16.87
N GLN A 353 -16.39 -10.73 -17.80
CA GLN A 353 -15.13 -11.07 -18.45
C GLN A 353 -14.51 -9.83 -19.13
N ARG A 354 -15.29 -9.02 -19.84
CA ARG A 354 -14.79 -7.74 -20.39
C ARG A 354 -14.33 -6.76 -19.31
N PHE A 355 -15.10 -6.56 -18.24
CA PHE A 355 -14.74 -5.64 -17.15
C PHE A 355 -13.41 -6.02 -16.45
N TYR A 356 -13.12 -7.32 -16.32
CA TYR A 356 -11.89 -7.82 -15.68
C TYR A 356 -10.72 -8.00 -16.65
N PHE A 357 -10.97 -8.41 -17.90
CA PHE A 357 -9.93 -8.82 -18.85
C PHE A 357 -9.67 -7.83 -20.00
N GLU A 358 -10.56 -6.86 -20.29
CA GLU A 358 -10.28 -5.83 -21.29
C GLU A 358 -9.54 -4.60 -20.69
N ASN A 359 -8.50 -4.17 -21.41
CA ASN A 359 -7.51 -3.12 -21.11
C ASN A 359 -6.28 -3.56 -20.31
N GLN A 360 -5.46 -4.36 -20.98
CA GLN A 360 -4.06 -4.55 -20.66
C GLN A 360 -3.27 -3.25 -20.99
N MET A 361 -2.59 -2.71 -19.99
CA MET A 361 -1.48 -1.74 -20.09
C MET A 361 -1.78 -0.23 -20.29
N GLU A 362 -2.68 0.22 -21.18
CA GLU A 362 -2.73 1.68 -21.51
C GLU A 362 -3.39 2.61 -20.47
N ASN A 363 -4.36 2.12 -19.67
CA ASN A 363 -5.08 2.95 -18.68
C ASN A 363 -4.61 2.76 -17.22
N ALA A 364 -3.66 1.87 -16.97
CA ALA A 364 -3.23 1.48 -15.63
C ALA A 364 -2.63 2.65 -14.80
N THR A 365 -2.10 3.68 -15.46
CA THR A 365 -1.50 4.86 -14.80
C THR A 365 -2.52 5.95 -14.43
N LYS A 366 -3.68 6.00 -15.10
CA LYS A 366 -4.76 6.96 -14.81
C LYS A 366 -5.69 6.49 -13.68
N ASP A 367 -5.78 5.17 -13.49
CA ASP A 367 -6.78 4.49 -12.67
C ASP A 367 -6.16 3.68 -11.50
N ALA A 368 -5.10 4.19 -10.88
CA ALA A 368 -4.47 3.58 -9.70
C ALA A 368 -5.46 3.22 -8.56
N PRO A 369 -6.53 4.00 -8.28
CA PRO A 369 -7.56 3.57 -7.33
C PRO A 369 -8.25 2.31 -7.84
N ASN A 370 -8.73 2.33 -9.09
CA ASN A 370 -9.49 1.28 -9.77
C ASN A 370 -8.71 -0.03 -10.00
N MET A 371 -7.41 -0.07 -9.74
CA MET A 371 -6.61 -1.29 -9.88
C MET A 371 -6.59 -2.21 -8.64
N LYS A 372 -6.93 -1.66 -7.46
CA LYS A 372 -7.36 -2.49 -6.32
C LYS A 372 -8.57 -3.36 -6.74
N PHE A 373 -9.32 -2.90 -7.74
CA PHE A 373 -10.61 -3.44 -8.20
C PHE A 373 -10.52 -4.46 -9.34
N ARG A 374 -9.32 -4.89 -9.74
CA ARG A 374 -9.09 -5.96 -10.75
C ARG A 374 -8.31 -7.13 -10.16
N ASN A 375 -8.70 -7.63 -8.98
CA ASN A 375 -8.05 -8.78 -8.35
C ASN A 375 -8.81 -10.08 -8.72
N PRO A 376 -8.18 -11.05 -9.41
CA PRO A 376 -8.76 -12.36 -9.64
C PRO A 376 -9.13 -13.09 -8.33
N LYS A 377 -8.48 -12.78 -7.20
CA LYS A 377 -8.87 -13.35 -5.89
C LYS A 377 -10.26 -12.90 -5.42
N TYR A 378 -10.77 -11.73 -5.83
CA TYR A 378 -12.17 -11.34 -5.52
C TYR A 378 -13.20 -12.12 -6.34
N LEU A 379 -12.73 -12.81 -7.37
CA LEU A 379 -13.49 -13.75 -8.18
C LEU A 379 -13.14 -15.21 -7.85
N SER A 380 -12.15 -15.42 -6.97
CA SER A 380 -11.77 -16.77 -6.57
C SER A 380 -12.92 -17.34 -5.76
N MET A 381 -13.47 -18.44 -6.27
CA MET A 381 -14.54 -19.17 -5.60
C MET A 381 -14.15 -19.60 -4.19
N LEU A 382 -12.86 -19.84 -3.92
CA LEU A 382 -12.34 -20.13 -2.58
C LEU A 382 -12.74 -19.07 -1.55
N ASN A 383 -12.77 -17.79 -1.93
CA ASN A 383 -13.21 -16.74 -1.03
C ASN A 383 -14.72 -16.73 -0.81
N HIS A 384 -15.51 -17.23 -1.77
CA HIS A 384 -16.96 -17.27 -1.67
C HIS A 384 -17.48 -18.55 -0.99
N LEU A 385 -16.66 -19.61 -0.86
CA LEU A 385 -17.01 -20.83 -0.12
C LEU A 385 -17.46 -20.56 1.32
N ARG A 386 -16.97 -19.49 1.93
CA ARG A 386 -17.36 -19.09 3.29
C ARG A 386 -18.85 -18.85 3.46
N PHE A 387 -19.60 -18.65 2.37
CA PHE A 387 -21.06 -18.49 2.38
C PHE A 387 -21.82 -19.79 2.12
N TYR A 388 -21.13 -20.93 2.05
CA TYR A 388 -21.71 -22.23 1.75
C TYR A 388 -21.36 -23.29 2.81
N LEU A 389 -20.84 -22.86 3.98
CA LEU A 389 -20.39 -23.78 5.04
C LEU A 389 -21.52 -24.72 5.50
N ALA A 390 -22.76 -24.22 5.57
CA ALA A 390 -23.91 -25.02 5.98
C ALA A 390 -24.29 -26.11 4.95
N GLU A 391 -24.11 -25.83 3.65
CA GLU A 391 -24.31 -26.79 2.56
C GLU A 391 -23.15 -27.76 2.41
N MET A 392 -21.92 -27.30 2.66
CA MET A 392 -20.70 -28.12 2.60
C MET A 392 -20.65 -29.15 3.73
N TYR A 393 -21.17 -28.80 4.91
CA TYR A 393 -21.11 -29.63 6.12
C TYR A 393 -22.49 -29.77 6.78
N PRO A 394 -23.43 -30.49 6.14
CA PRO A 394 -24.83 -30.54 6.60
C PRO A 394 -25.03 -31.28 7.92
N LYS A 395 -24.09 -32.15 8.31
CA LYS A 395 -24.15 -32.93 9.56
C LYS A 395 -23.59 -32.21 10.78
N LEU A 396 -22.84 -31.11 10.57
CA LEU A 396 -22.17 -30.39 11.64
C LEU A 396 -23.08 -29.31 12.24
N HIS A 397 -22.94 -29.08 13.56
CA HIS A 397 -23.63 -28.03 14.30
C HIS A 397 -22.85 -26.71 14.31
N ARG A 398 -21.52 -26.79 14.47
CA ARG A 398 -20.63 -25.63 14.53
C ARG A 398 -19.37 -25.88 13.72
N ILE A 399 -18.81 -24.81 13.17
CA ILE A 399 -17.54 -24.86 12.44
C ILE A 399 -16.77 -23.55 12.64
N LEU A 400 -15.44 -23.66 12.81
CA LEU A 400 -14.57 -22.50 12.87
C LEU A 400 -13.94 -22.24 11.50
N PHE A 401 -14.21 -21.09 10.91
CA PHE A 401 -13.56 -20.64 9.69
C PHE A 401 -12.24 -19.93 10.00
N LEU A 402 -11.16 -20.33 9.33
CA LEU A 402 -9.84 -19.69 9.39
C LEU A 402 -9.35 -19.30 7.98
N ASP A 403 -8.99 -18.02 7.77
CA ASP A 403 -8.33 -17.62 6.52
C ASP A 403 -6.90 -18.19 6.48
N ASP A 404 -6.33 -18.38 5.29
CA ASP A 404 -4.99 -18.98 5.09
C ASP A 404 -3.81 -18.11 5.55
N ASP A 405 -4.08 -16.85 5.87
CA ASP A 405 -3.11 -15.85 6.32
C ASP A 405 -3.21 -15.58 7.82
N VAL A 406 -3.70 -16.57 8.60
CA VAL A 406 -3.70 -16.52 10.06
C VAL A 406 -2.63 -17.41 10.68
N VAL A 407 -2.34 -17.14 11.95
CA VAL A 407 -1.52 -18.00 12.80
C VAL A 407 -2.25 -18.17 14.13
N VAL A 408 -2.44 -19.41 14.54
CA VAL A 408 -2.98 -19.76 15.85
C VAL A 408 -1.86 -19.78 16.89
N GLN A 409 -2.10 -19.17 18.04
CA GLN A 409 -1.13 -19.03 19.13
C GLN A 409 -1.63 -19.64 20.45
N LYS A 410 -2.90 -20.03 20.53
CA LYS A 410 -3.53 -20.60 21.71
C LYS A 410 -4.55 -21.65 21.31
N ASP A 411 -4.85 -22.54 22.24
CA ASP A 411 -5.95 -23.50 22.11
C ASP A 411 -7.28 -22.77 21.83
N LEU A 412 -8.03 -23.28 20.85
CA LEU A 412 -9.26 -22.67 20.35
C LEU A 412 -10.53 -23.40 20.82
N THR A 413 -10.42 -24.50 21.56
CA THR A 413 -11.57 -25.36 21.93
C THR A 413 -12.64 -24.60 22.71
N ALA A 414 -12.24 -23.64 23.55
CA ALA A 414 -13.14 -22.79 24.30
C ALA A 414 -14.09 -21.93 23.43
N LEU A 415 -13.84 -21.81 22.11
CA LEU A 415 -14.79 -21.18 21.19
C LEU A 415 -16.09 -21.98 21.07
N TRP A 416 -16.02 -23.32 21.11
CA TRP A 416 -17.21 -24.16 21.00
C TRP A 416 -18.14 -24.06 22.21
N GLU A 417 -17.65 -23.58 23.35
CA GLU A 417 -18.45 -23.36 24.57
C GLU A 417 -19.08 -21.96 24.65
N ILE A 418 -18.79 -21.08 23.68
CA ILE A 418 -19.39 -19.74 23.65
C ILE A 418 -20.90 -19.89 23.44
N ASP A 419 -21.69 -19.26 24.31
CA ASP A 419 -23.11 -19.03 24.08
C ASP A 419 -23.25 -18.14 22.85
N MET A 420 -23.95 -18.58 21.81
CA MET A 420 -24.10 -17.81 20.58
C MET A 420 -25.22 -16.76 20.67
N ASP A 421 -26.00 -16.68 21.75
CA ASP A 421 -27.19 -15.82 21.88
C ASP A 421 -28.19 -16.01 20.72
N GLY A 422 -28.27 -17.24 20.19
CA GLY A 422 -29.03 -17.58 18.99
C GLY A 422 -28.54 -16.92 17.69
N LYS A 423 -27.32 -16.37 17.67
CA LYS A 423 -26.67 -15.75 16.51
C LYS A 423 -25.99 -16.81 15.64
N VAL A 424 -25.80 -16.47 14.37
CA VAL A 424 -25.24 -17.36 13.35
C VAL A 424 -23.71 -17.30 13.32
N ASN A 425 -23.14 -16.12 13.54
CA ASN A 425 -21.70 -15.86 13.40
C ASN A 425 -21.16 -15.27 14.71
N ALA A 426 -20.01 -15.71 15.18
CA ALA A 426 -19.23 -15.04 16.22
C ALA A 426 -17.96 -14.47 15.60
N ALA A 427 -17.74 -13.16 15.78
CA ALA A 427 -16.62 -12.46 15.14
C ALA A 427 -16.10 -11.29 15.98
N VAL A 428 -14.82 -10.96 15.83
CA VAL A 428 -14.25 -9.76 16.44
C VAL A 428 -14.62 -8.51 15.65
N GLU A 429 -15.20 -7.54 16.35
CA GLU A 429 -15.51 -6.22 15.82
C GLU A 429 -14.26 -5.37 15.58
N THR A 430 -14.23 -4.70 14.43
CA THR A 430 -13.07 -3.92 13.96
C THR A 430 -13.28 -2.40 14.01
N CYS A 431 -14.50 -1.94 14.32
CA CYS A 431 -14.78 -0.51 14.36
C CYS A 431 -14.05 0.21 15.51
N PHE A 432 -13.66 1.45 15.21
CA PHE A 432 -13.11 2.38 16.20
C PHE A 432 -13.58 3.80 15.86
N GLY A 433 -14.42 4.39 16.70
CA GLY A 433 -15.08 5.65 16.37
C GLY A 433 -15.88 5.54 15.06
N SER A 434 -15.53 6.37 14.06
CA SER A 434 -16.11 6.36 12.72
C SER A 434 -15.44 5.39 11.73
N PHE A 435 -14.34 4.74 12.12
CA PHE A 435 -13.62 3.81 11.25
C PHE A 435 -14.26 2.42 11.27
N HIS A 436 -14.18 1.71 10.13
CA HIS A 436 -14.73 0.36 9.94
C HIS A 436 -16.21 0.24 10.34
N ARG A 437 -16.99 1.24 9.95
CA ARG A 437 -18.46 1.25 10.04
C ARG A 437 -19.06 0.85 8.70
N TYR A 438 -20.33 0.43 8.68
CA TYR A 438 -21.00 -0.08 7.47
C TYR A 438 -20.98 0.91 6.30
N ASP A 439 -21.05 2.22 6.58
CA ASP A 439 -20.94 3.30 5.58
C ASP A 439 -19.62 3.33 4.79
N ASN A 440 -18.55 2.74 5.32
CA ASN A 440 -17.28 2.60 4.63
C ASN A 440 -17.27 1.44 3.61
N TYR A 441 -18.25 0.53 3.69
CA TYR A 441 -18.31 -0.70 2.91
C TYR A 441 -19.48 -0.74 1.91
N MET A 442 -20.56 -0.02 2.20
CA MET A 442 -21.80 -0.05 1.44
C MET A 442 -22.23 1.34 1.00
N ASN A 443 -22.99 1.42 -0.08
CA ASN A 443 -23.50 2.66 -0.63
C ASN A 443 -24.83 3.05 0.04
N PHE A 444 -24.78 3.81 1.13
CA PHE A 444 -25.96 4.30 1.85
C PHE A 444 -26.76 5.39 1.11
N SER A 445 -26.29 5.85 -0.05
CA SER A 445 -27.12 6.65 -0.96
C SER A 445 -28.14 5.77 -1.71
N HIS A 446 -27.93 4.46 -1.78
CA HIS A 446 -28.85 3.54 -2.43
C HIS A 446 -30.02 3.16 -1.50
N PRO A 447 -31.29 3.26 -1.95
CA PRO A 447 -32.46 2.99 -1.11
C PRO A 447 -32.44 1.61 -0.44
N LEU A 448 -32.13 0.55 -1.20
CA LEU A 448 -32.06 -0.83 -0.67
C LEU A 448 -31.13 -0.99 0.54
N ILE A 449 -29.99 -0.28 0.55
CA ILE A 449 -29.05 -0.32 1.68
C ILE A 449 -29.57 0.51 2.85
N LYS A 450 -30.02 1.74 2.54
CA LYS A 450 -30.48 2.70 3.55
C LYS A 450 -31.69 2.22 4.35
N GLU A 451 -32.57 1.45 3.72
CA GLU A 451 -33.80 0.96 4.35
C GLU A 451 -33.54 -0.19 5.33
N LYS A 452 -32.56 -1.07 5.05
CA LYS A 452 -32.33 -2.29 5.84
C LYS A 452 -31.20 -2.18 6.86
N PHE A 453 -30.18 -1.36 6.58
CA PHE A 453 -28.95 -1.31 7.39
C PHE A 453 -28.77 0.03 8.11
N ASP A 454 -28.05 -0.01 9.24
CA ASP A 454 -27.59 1.20 9.94
C ASP A 454 -26.18 1.57 9.45
N PRO A 455 -25.95 2.79 8.94
CA PRO A 455 -24.61 3.24 8.52
C PRO A 455 -23.58 3.20 9.66
N LYS A 456 -24.03 3.32 10.92
CA LYS A 456 -23.19 3.31 12.12
C LYS A 456 -23.00 1.92 12.72
N ALA A 457 -23.56 0.87 12.14
CA ALA A 457 -23.29 -0.49 12.57
C ALA A 457 -21.78 -0.78 12.53
N CYS A 458 -21.29 -1.51 13.53
CA CYS A 458 -19.89 -1.88 13.62
C CYS A 458 -19.58 -3.01 12.64
N ALA A 459 -18.55 -2.86 11.81
CA ALA A 459 -18.08 -3.98 10.99
C ALA A 459 -17.19 -4.91 11.82
N TRP A 460 -17.32 -6.20 11.55
CA TRP A 460 -16.39 -7.24 11.98
C TRP A 460 -15.49 -7.65 10.80
N ALA A 461 -14.56 -8.57 11.03
CA ALA A 461 -13.70 -9.07 9.97
C ALA A 461 -13.78 -10.59 9.83
N TYR A 462 -13.59 -11.04 8.60
CA TYR A 462 -13.27 -12.43 8.35
C TYR A 462 -11.83 -12.74 8.76
N GLY A 463 -11.57 -14.01 9.03
CA GLY A 463 -10.22 -14.55 9.29
C GLY A 463 -10.20 -15.53 10.44
N MET A 464 -11.06 -15.29 11.43
CA MET A 464 -11.43 -16.26 12.45
C MET A 464 -12.88 -16.00 12.82
N ASN A 465 -13.77 -16.92 12.45
CA ASN A 465 -15.21 -16.77 12.65
C ASN A 465 -15.79 -18.11 13.06
N LEU A 466 -16.51 -18.15 14.18
CA LEU A 466 -17.27 -19.33 14.58
C LEU A 466 -18.68 -19.23 13.99
N PHE A 467 -19.10 -20.25 13.28
CA PHE A 467 -20.44 -20.32 12.72
C PHE A 467 -21.27 -21.40 13.39
N ASP A 468 -22.47 -21.03 13.80
CA ASP A 468 -23.54 -21.96 14.19
C ASP A 468 -24.33 -22.31 12.93
N LEU A 469 -24.13 -23.54 12.44
CA LEU A 469 -24.67 -24.01 11.18
C LEU A 469 -26.17 -24.34 11.28
N ASP A 470 -26.68 -24.66 12.47
CA ASP A 470 -28.11 -24.83 12.68
C ASP A 470 -28.85 -23.51 12.60
N ALA A 471 -28.34 -22.49 13.29
CA ALA A 471 -28.86 -21.12 13.18
C ALA A 471 -28.73 -20.61 11.74
N TRP A 472 -27.61 -20.89 11.05
CA TRP A 472 -27.42 -20.54 9.64
C TRP A 472 -28.54 -21.09 8.75
N ARG A 473 -28.83 -22.40 8.87
CA ARG A 473 -29.88 -23.08 8.10
C ARG A 473 -31.26 -22.50 8.42
N LYS A 474 -31.53 -22.25 9.70
CA LYS A 474 -32.81 -21.66 10.17
C LYS A 474 -33.04 -20.26 9.61
N GLU A 475 -32.01 -19.40 9.65
CA GLU A 475 -32.06 -18.01 9.19
C GLU A 475 -31.86 -17.88 7.67
N LYS A 476 -31.60 -18.99 6.96
CA LYS A 476 -31.41 -19.03 5.49
C LYS A 476 -30.35 -18.05 5.00
N CYS A 477 -29.20 -18.05 5.68
CA CYS A 477 -28.14 -17.06 5.42
C CYS A 477 -27.54 -17.22 4.01
N THR A 478 -27.50 -18.42 3.44
CA THR A 478 -27.00 -18.62 2.08
C THR A 478 -27.95 -17.98 1.05
N GLU A 479 -29.25 -18.08 1.26
CA GLU A 479 -30.27 -17.45 0.41
C GLU A 479 -30.24 -15.93 0.54
N GLU A 480 -30.04 -15.39 1.74
CA GLU A 480 -29.84 -13.95 1.95
C GLU A 480 -28.58 -13.48 1.19
N TYR A 481 -27.47 -14.22 1.28
CA TYR A 481 -26.27 -13.97 0.51
C TYR A 481 -26.54 -13.97 -1.01
N HIS A 482 -27.30 -14.94 -1.51
CA HIS A 482 -27.67 -15.00 -2.93
C HIS A 482 -28.51 -13.80 -3.35
N TYR A 483 -29.52 -13.44 -2.56
CA TYR A 483 -30.37 -12.28 -2.81
C TYR A 483 -29.53 -11.01 -2.99
N TRP A 484 -28.60 -10.74 -2.08
CA TRP A 484 -27.76 -9.54 -2.17
C TRP A 484 -26.78 -9.59 -3.33
N GLN A 485 -26.19 -10.75 -3.63
CA GLN A 485 -25.30 -10.87 -4.79
C GLN A 485 -26.03 -10.61 -6.11
N ASN A 486 -27.27 -11.10 -6.25
CA ASN A 486 -28.12 -10.83 -7.41
C ASN A 486 -28.46 -9.33 -7.51
N ASN A 487 -28.77 -8.67 -6.39
CA ASN A 487 -29.08 -7.24 -6.38
C ASN A 487 -27.85 -6.34 -6.62
N ASN A 488 -26.64 -6.87 -6.47
CA ASN A 488 -25.39 -6.13 -6.67
C ASN A 488 -24.65 -6.52 -7.96
N GLU A 489 -25.31 -7.12 -8.95
CA GLU A 489 -24.71 -7.46 -10.26
C GLU A 489 -24.05 -6.23 -10.94
N ASN A 490 -24.65 -5.05 -10.79
CA ASN A 490 -24.14 -3.78 -11.31
C ASN A 490 -23.12 -3.07 -10.40
N ARG A 491 -22.80 -3.65 -9.23
CA ARG A 491 -21.86 -3.12 -8.22
C ARG A 491 -22.24 -1.76 -7.62
N LEU A 492 -23.52 -1.40 -7.63
CA LEU A 492 -23.99 -0.13 -7.08
C LEU A 492 -24.20 -0.15 -5.57
N LEU A 493 -24.42 -1.33 -4.96
CA LEU A 493 -24.64 -1.49 -3.52
C LEU A 493 -23.32 -1.54 -2.74
N TRP A 494 -22.34 -2.28 -3.26
CA TRP A 494 -20.94 -2.23 -2.83
C TRP A 494 -20.04 -2.57 -4.02
N LYS A 495 -18.77 -2.16 -3.94
CA LYS A 495 -17.85 -2.29 -5.06
C LYS A 495 -17.35 -3.74 -5.23
N LEU A 496 -16.56 -4.24 -4.26
CA LEU A 496 -15.85 -5.53 -4.35
C LEU A 496 -15.51 -6.11 -2.98
N GLY A 497 -15.10 -7.39 -3.00
CA GLY A 497 -14.68 -8.14 -1.83
C GLY A 497 -15.82 -8.93 -1.20
N THR A 498 -15.46 -9.84 -0.30
CA THR A 498 -16.39 -10.71 0.42
C THR A 498 -16.82 -10.15 1.77
N LEU A 499 -16.10 -9.13 2.30
CA LEU A 499 -16.49 -8.52 3.56
C LEU A 499 -17.84 -7.79 3.48
N PRO A 500 -18.12 -6.89 2.49
CA PRO A 500 -19.42 -6.25 2.40
C PRO A 500 -20.61 -7.22 2.33
N PRO A 501 -20.62 -8.28 1.47
CA PRO A 501 -21.71 -9.25 1.48
C PRO A 501 -21.76 -10.04 2.79
N GLY A 502 -20.63 -10.32 3.46
CA GLY A 502 -20.63 -10.90 4.81
C GLY A 502 -21.35 -10.05 5.85
N LEU A 503 -21.01 -8.76 5.92
CA LEU A 503 -21.64 -7.80 6.84
C LEU A 503 -23.15 -7.68 6.61
N ILE A 504 -23.57 -7.76 5.34
CA ILE A 504 -24.96 -7.71 4.93
C ILE A 504 -25.70 -9.01 5.31
N THR A 505 -25.15 -10.17 4.94
CA THR A 505 -25.75 -11.49 5.20
C THR A 505 -25.93 -11.75 6.68
N PHE A 506 -24.95 -11.38 7.51
CA PHE A 506 -24.99 -11.62 8.96
C PHE A 506 -25.39 -10.38 9.79
N TYR A 507 -26.10 -9.43 9.17
CA TYR A 507 -26.53 -8.22 9.86
C TYR A 507 -27.49 -8.56 11.01
N LYS A 508 -27.17 -8.09 12.22
CA LYS A 508 -27.87 -8.40 13.49
C LYS A 508 -27.86 -9.89 13.90
N THR A 509 -27.24 -10.77 13.13
CA THR A 509 -27.04 -12.20 13.44
C THR A 509 -25.58 -12.53 13.73
N THR A 510 -24.76 -11.52 14.04
CA THR A 510 -23.37 -11.66 14.48
C THR A 510 -23.25 -11.36 15.99
N LYS A 511 -22.63 -12.26 16.75
CA LYS A 511 -22.21 -12.07 18.14
C LYS A 511 -20.80 -11.44 18.17
N PRO A 512 -20.61 -10.29 18.82
CA PRO A 512 -19.29 -9.69 18.97
C PRO A 512 -18.43 -10.51 19.95
N MET A 513 -17.17 -10.72 19.60
CA MET A 513 -16.18 -11.42 20.43
C MET A 513 -15.13 -10.48 21.02
N ASP A 514 -14.51 -10.91 22.11
CA ASP A 514 -13.37 -10.19 22.70
C ASP A 514 -12.20 -10.08 21.70
N LYS A 515 -11.55 -8.92 21.69
CA LYS A 515 -10.45 -8.61 20.75
C LYS A 515 -9.21 -9.49 20.95
N SER A 516 -9.07 -10.16 22.09
CA SER A 516 -8.00 -11.14 22.32
C SER A 516 -8.18 -12.41 21.51
N TRP A 517 -9.37 -12.70 20.96
CA TRP A 517 -9.56 -13.87 20.11
C TRP A 517 -8.86 -13.70 18.76
N HIS A 518 -9.04 -12.55 18.10
CA HIS A 518 -8.57 -12.32 16.74
C HIS A 518 -7.96 -10.92 16.60
N VAL A 519 -6.63 -10.86 16.47
CA VAL A 519 -5.88 -9.61 16.26
C VAL A 519 -5.48 -9.46 14.80
N LEU A 520 -5.99 -8.40 14.18
CA LEU A 520 -5.80 -8.09 12.78
C LEU A 520 -4.73 -7.01 12.55
N GLY A 521 -4.23 -6.97 11.31
CA GLY A 521 -3.47 -5.86 10.74
C GLY A 521 -2.00 -6.20 10.49
N LEU A 522 -1.57 -7.44 10.72
CA LEU A 522 -0.17 -7.83 10.53
C LEU A 522 0.26 -7.81 9.06
N GLY A 523 -0.67 -7.63 8.11
CA GLY A 523 -0.38 -7.47 6.69
C GLY A 523 -0.40 -6.02 6.19
N TYR A 524 -0.60 -5.00 7.04
CA TYR A 524 -0.54 -3.58 6.64
C TYR A 524 -0.23 -2.56 7.76
N ASN A 525 -0.39 -2.90 9.03
CA ASN A 525 -0.23 -1.98 10.16
C ASN A 525 1.08 -2.22 10.93
N PRO A 526 2.09 -1.35 10.81
CA PRO A 526 3.37 -1.52 11.50
C PRO A 526 3.34 -1.16 13.00
N ASN A 527 2.19 -0.69 13.52
CA ASN A 527 2.08 -0.14 14.88
C ASN A 527 1.27 -1.04 15.83
N ILE A 528 1.17 -2.34 15.55
CA ILE A 528 0.51 -3.27 16.46
C ILE A 528 1.47 -3.59 17.59
N SER A 529 1.07 -3.27 18.83
CA SER A 529 1.88 -3.52 20.01
C SER A 529 2.15 -5.02 20.20
N GLN A 530 3.38 -5.36 20.57
CA GLN A 530 3.81 -6.73 20.85
C GLN A 530 2.94 -7.43 21.91
N GLU A 531 2.47 -6.69 22.92
CA GLU A 531 1.59 -7.19 23.97
C GLU A 531 0.26 -7.72 23.39
N LYS A 532 -0.41 -6.93 22.54
CA LYS A 532 -1.63 -7.36 21.84
C LYS A 532 -1.40 -8.62 21.02
N ILE A 533 -0.29 -8.68 20.28
CA ILE A 533 0.06 -9.86 19.47
C ILE A 533 0.22 -11.07 20.37
N LYS A 534 0.99 -10.97 21.47
CA LYS A 534 1.21 -12.08 22.42
C LYS A 534 -0.07 -12.52 23.13
N SER A 535 -0.98 -11.59 23.42
CA SER A 535 -2.26 -11.91 24.09
C SER A 535 -3.27 -12.59 23.17
N ALA A 536 -3.11 -12.47 21.85
CA ALA A 536 -4.08 -12.93 20.87
C ALA A 536 -4.11 -14.47 20.75
N ALA A 537 -5.29 -15.05 20.63
CA ALA A 537 -5.44 -16.47 20.28
C ALA A 537 -5.12 -16.71 18.80
N VAL A 538 -5.55 -15.82 17.91
CA VAL A 538 -5.25 -15.84 16.48
C VAL A 538 -4.76 -14.48 16.03
N ILE A 539 -3.66 -14.46 15.27
CA ILE A 539 -3.13 -13.25 14.64
C ILE A 539 -3.29 -13.35 13.12
N HIS A 540 -3.61 -12.22 12.49
CA HIS A 540 -4.04 -12.21 11.09
C HIS A 540 -3.21 -11.24 10.25
N TYR A 541 -2.58 -11.77 9.20
CA TYR A 541 -1.84 -11.02 8.19
C TYR A 541 -2.75 -10.48 7.08
N ASN A 542 -3.96 -10.04 7.44
CA ASN A 542 -4.86 -9.39 6.51
C ASN A 542 -4.19 -8.13 5.93
N GLY A 543 -4.39 -7.89 4.62
CA GLY A 543 -3.66 -6.88 3.86
C GLY A 543 -2.77 -7.49 2.78
N ASN A 544 -1.85 -6.68 2.25
CA ASN A 544 -1.03 -7.03 1.09
C ASN A 544 0.35 -7.58 1.49
N MET A 545 0.84 -7.28 2.69
CA MET A 545 2.18 -7.67 3.15
C MET A 545 2.13 -9.06 3.80
N LYS A 546 1.78 -10.07 3.02
CA LYS A 546 1.67 -11.47 3.48
C LYS A 546 3.02 -12.04 3.91
N PRO A 547 3.07 -12.95 4.90
CA PRO A 547 4.33 -13.42 5.49
C PRO A 547 5.21 -14.24 4.54
N TRP A 548 4.61 -14.88 3.52
CA TRP A 548 5.30 -15.61 2.45
C TRP A 548 5.80 -14.73 1.30
N LEU A 549 5.65 -13.40 1.39
CA LEU A 549 6.13 -12.45 0.38
C LEU A 549 7.37 -11.69 0.88
N ASP A 550 8.20 -11.23 -0.05
CA ASP A 550 9.35 -10.36 0.26
C ASP A 550 8.92 -8.99 0.81
N LEU A 551 7.68 -8.59 0.52
CA LEU A 551 7.06 -7.39 1.06
C LEU A 551 6.59 -7.54 2.51
N ALA A 552 6.69 -8.72 3.13
CA ALA A 552 6.27 -8.95 4.51
C ALA A 552 6.91 -7.94 5.47
N MET A 553 6.14 -7.46 6.45
CA MET A 553 6.72 -6.67 7.53
C MET A 553 7.62 -7.56 8.37
N LYS A 554 8.94 -7.28 8.32
CA LYS A 554 9.97 -8.10 8.99
C LYS A 554 9.66 -8.38 10.45
N GLN A 555 9.20 -7.36 11.18
CA GLN A 555 8.85 -7.44 12.60
C GLN A 555 7.74 -8.44 12.95
N TYR A 556 6.90 -8.84 11.99
CA TYR A 556 5.85 -9.84 12.22
C TYR A 556 6.12 -11.16 11.54
N LYS A 557 7.18 -11.27 10.73
CA LYS A 557 7.44 -12.46 9.90
C LYS A 557 7.70 -13.70 10.75
N GLU A 558 8.38 -13.54 11.89
CA GLU A 558 8.79 -14.62 12.78
C GLU A 558 7.62 -15.45 13.35
N TYR A 559 6.46 -14.84 13.58
CA TYR A 559 5.30 -15.57 14.11
C TYR A 559 4.74 -16.60 13.12
N TRP A 560 4.91 -16.35 11.82
CA TRP A 560 4.47 -17.26 10.76
C TRP A 560 5.57 -18.25 10.39
N THR A 561 6.82 -17.79 10.25
CA THR A 561 7.93 -18.65 9.81
C THR A 561 8.26 -19.78 10.80
N LYS A 562 8.00 -19.59 12.10
CA LYS A 562 8.25 -20.65 13.10
C LYS A 562 7.40 -21.93 12.90
N TYR A 563 6.33 -21.87 12.10
CA TYR A 563 5.48 -23.02 11.77
C TYR A 563 5.73 -23.58 10.37
N VAL A 564 6.73 -23.06 9.66
CA VAL A 564 7.18 -23.58 8.36
C VAL A 564 8.21 -24.67 8.61
N ASP A 565 8.04 -25.84 7.97
CA ASP A 565 8.96 -26.97 8.08
C ASP A 565 10.21 -26.76 7.21
N TYR A 566 11.17 -25.97 7.71
CA TYR A 566 12.42 -25.70 7.00
C TYR A 566 13.34 -26.92 6.86
N ASP A 567 13.06 -28.02 7.56
CA ASP A 567 13.82 -29.27 7.43
C ASP A 567 13.36 -30.09 6.22
N MET A 568 12.26 -29.71 5.59
CA MET A 568 11.77 -30.36 4.38
C MET A 568 12.61 -30.01 3.16
N GLU A 569 13.15 -31.04 2.50
CA GLU A 569 13.99 -30.91 1.30
C GLU A 569 13.32 -30.09 0.18
N LEU A 570 12.01 -30.23 -0.01
CA LEU A 570 11.27 -29.45 -1.01
C LEU A 570 11.23 -27.95 -0.69
N ILE A 571 11.16 -27.56 0.60
CA ILE A 571 11.23 -26.15 1.01
C ILE A 571 12.63 -25.58 0.77
N GLN A 572 13.67 -26.33 1.15
CA GLN A 572 15.07 -25.93 0.99
C GLN A 572 15.43 -25.79 -0.50
N SER A 573 15.11 -26.79 -1.32
CA SER A 573 15.40 -26.79 -2.77
C SER A 573 14.66 -25.68 -3.53
N CYS A 574 13.47 -25.29 -3.07
CA CYS A 574 12.72 -24.18 -3.64
C CYS A 574 13.12 -22.79 -3.08
N ASN A 575 14.18 -22.71 -2.28
CA ASN A 575 14.71 -21.47 -1.69
C ASN A 575 13.63 -20.66 -0.95
N PHE A 576 12.69 -21.33 -0.29
CA PHE A 576 11.72 -20.64 0.53
C PHE A 576 12.37 -20.28 1.87
N GLY A 577 12.79 -19.01 2.02
CA GLY A 577 13.14 -18.42 3.31
C GLY A 577 14.54 -18.70 3.86
N HIS A 578 15.59 -18.27 3.15
CA HIS A 578 16.88 -17.91 3.76
C HIS A 578 17.18 -16.41 3.64
#